data_AF-A0A1A2UXE3-F1
#
_entry.id   AF-A0A1A2UXE3-F1
#
_cell.length_a   1.000
_cell.length_b   1.000
_cell.length_c   1.000
_cell.angle_alpha   90.00
_cell.angle_beta   90.00
_cell.angle_gamma   90.00
#
_symmetry.space_group_name_H-M   'P 1'
#
loop_
_entity.id
_entity.type
_entity.pdbx_description
1 polymer ?
#
loop_
_entity_poly.entity_id
_entity_poly.type
_entity_poly.pdbx_seq_one_letter_code
_entity_poly.pdbx_strand_id
1 'polypeptide(L)'
;MTAQVESAWPDHPEYRIEPALCPYRGQVWSGEVLIAESDGCLVVTETDHDDRLYFPEADVRWELFAPSEHTTVCPFKGRASYWDLVGAGLVENAVWSYRAPLPEVAALAGFVSFYDDRLRVVVVEDWPDGAQVPATFPLWGDADELRRLIDVQHVTGGRFIGAAHGPTRRNVVEGGQLLGEAIVAASKVLPGQRVTSASMIFAKAASFDAPVDLSVEVLRLGRTFSSAEVRVNQDGVLRSAGMVLADSGAGDVMRDTEPMPDLPGPEAALSFPGFGMTGREIRVVDGAYDPDPDRVGPPIINVWVRFRDTPREPYLQAALLAQSTTHWIIAAGMLPHRGFGEGRAHVTLSTGIMQAAIAFHEDVDITDWLLYTNHAFWSGRGLVQGDGRVFTRDGRLGASYTIQAMVRDFAAEPKAMGHDSRTAM
;
A
#
# COMPACT_ATOMS: atom_id res chain seq x y z
N MET A 1 -11.01 5.89 46.35
CA MET A 1 -11.53 7.06 45.61
C MET A 1 -10.71 7.20 44.35
N THR A 2 -11.21 6.70 43.23
CA THR A 2 -10.57 6.87 41.92
C THR A 2 -10.68 8.34 41.53
N ALA A 3 -9.54 9.02 41.35
CA ALA A 3 -9.54 10.41 40.89
C ALA A 3 -10.32 10.51 39.57
N GLN A 4 -11.27 11.45 39.51
CA GLN A 4 -12.05 11.75 38.32
C GLN A 4 -11.10 12.35 37.27
N VAL A 5 -11.17 11.86 36.04
CA VAL A 5 -10.35 12.40 34.93
C VAL A 5 -10.93 13.77 34.55
N GLU A 6 -10.10 14.80 34.57
CA GLU A 6 -10.48 16.13 34.10
C GLU A 6 -10.55 16.12 32.57
N SER A 7 -11.68 16.56 32.03
CA SER A 7 -11.95 16.57 30.59
C SER A 7 -11.26 17.76 29.93
N ALA A 8 -10.46 17.51 28.89
CA ALA A 8 -9.83 18.57 28.10
C ALA A 8 -10.72 19.07 26.93
N TRP A 9 -11.89 18.46 26.71
CA TRP A 9 -12.83 18.87 25.66
C TRP A 9 -13.17 20.38 25.67
N PRO A 10 -13.42 21.04 26.83
CA PRO A 10 -13.73 22.47 26.85
C PRO A 10 -12.60 23.38 26.34
N ASP A 11 -11.35 22.96 26.52
CA ASP A 11 -10.16 23.74 26.16
C ASP A 11 -9.67 23.46 24.73
N HIS A 12 -10.19 22.41 24.09
CA HIS A 12 -9.82 21.95 22.75
C HIS A 12 -11.04 21.71 21.85
N PRO A 13 -11.78 22.78 21.48
CA PRO A 13 -13.02 22.67 20.69
C PRO A 13 -12.82 22.14 19.27
N GLU A 14 -11.58 22.06 18.78
CA GLU A 14 -11.17 21.52 17.49
C GLU A 14 -10.84 20.02 17.53
N TYR A 15 -10.56 19.46 18.71
CA TYR A 15 -10.20 18.05 18.85
C TYR A 15 -11.40 17.16 18.52
N ARG A 16 -11.21 16.08 17.77
CA ARG A 16 -12.26 15.16 17.34
C ARG A 16 -11.87 13.74 17.69
N ILE A 17 -12.86 12.98 18.14
CA ILE A 17 -12.83 11.53 18.24
C ILE A 17 -14.16 11.05 17.66
N GLU A 18 -14.11 10.36 16.54
CA GLU A 18 -15.27 10.01 15.74
C GLU A 18 -15.34 8.49 15.57
N PRO A 19 -16.08 7.79 16.44
CA PRO A 19 -16.37 6.37 16.26
C PRO A 19 -17.42 6.19 15.16
N ALA A 20 -17.11 5.38 14.15
CA ALA A 20 -18.03 4.98 13.09
C ALA A 20 -18.05 3.45 12.98
N LEU A 21 -19.18 2.86 12.58
CA LEU A 21 -19.23 1.41 12.34
C LEU A 21 -18.27 1.04 11.20
N CYS A 22 -17.42 0.05 11.43
CA CYS A 22 -16.57 -0.52 10.40
C CYS A 22 -17.45 -1.26 9.39
N PRO A 23 -17.33 -1.00 8.07
CA PRO A 23 -18.10 -1.71 7.07
C PRO A 23 -17.57 -3.14 6.80
N TYR A 24 -16.47 -3.52 7.44
CA TYR A 24 -15.78 -4.79 7.25
C TYR A 24 -15.73 -5.59 8.55
N ARG A 25 -15.53 -6.91 8.43
CA ARG A 25 -15.21 -7.76 9.58
C ARG A 25 -13.81 -7.44 10.07
N GLY A 26 -13.67 -7.06 11.34
CA GLY A 26 -12.37 -6.91 11.98
C GLY A 26 -11.84 -8.25 12.47
N GLN A 27 -10.52 -8.47 12.40
CA GLN A 27 -9.85 -9.60 13.04
C GLN A 27 -8.52 -9.16 13.68
N VAL A 28 -8.15 -9.83 14.77
CA VAL A 28 -6.85 -9.66 15.45
C VAL A 28 -6.17 -11.00 15.61
N TRP A 29 -4.91 -11.08 15.21
CA TRP A 29 -4.11 -12.30 15.24
C TRP A 29 -2.79 -12.10 16.00
N SER A 30 -2.40 -13.12 16.78
CA SER A 30 -1.02 -13.32 17.26
C SER A 30 -0.44 -14.56 16.60
N GLY A 31 0.48 -14.37 15.67
CA GLY A 31 0.91 -15.43 14.76
C GLY A 31 -0.30 -16.03 14.03
N GLU A 32 -0.53 -17.33 14.20
CA GLU A 32 -1.65 -18.07 13.60
C GLU A 32 -2.90 -18.13 14.50
N VAL A 33 -2.86 -17.56 15.71
CA VAL A 33 -3.99 -17.61 16.66
C VAL A 33 -4.90 -16.41 16.47
N LEU A 34 -6.16 -16.66 16.10
CA LEU A 34 -7.23 -15.65 16.09
C LEU A 34 -7.64 -15.32 17.54
N ILE A 35 -7.61 -14.03 17.87
CA ILE A 35 -7.81 -13.52 19.23
C ILE A 35 -9.14 -12.77 19.37
N ALA A 36 -9.53 -12.02 18.34
CA ALA A 36 -10.81 -11.32 18.27
C ALA A 36 -11.29 -11.28 16.82
N GLU A 37 -12.59 -11.39 16.61
CA GLU A 37 -13.24 -11.29 15.30
C GLU A 37 -14.64 -10.71 15.48
N SER A 38 -14.99 -9.67 14.72
CA SER A 38 -16.31 -9.04 14.87
C SER A 38 -16.76 -8.32 13.60
N ASP A 39 -18.05 -8.46 13.28
CA ASP A 39 -18.77 -7.64 12.29
C ASP A 39 -19.30 -6.32 12.90
N GLY A 40 -19.13 -6.13 14.21
CA GLY A 40 -19.60 -4.97 14.98
C GLY A 40 -18.48 -4.01 15.38
N CYS A 41 -17.33 -4.04 14.72
CA CYS A 41 -16.20 -3.18 15.05
C CYS A 41 -16.54 -1.70 14.79
N LEU A 42 -15.94 -0.80 15.58
CA LEU A 42 -15.90 0.62 15.29
C LEU A 42 -14.53 1.00 14.73
N VAL A 43 -14.49 1.79 13.65
CA VAL A 43 -13.32 2.59 13.29
C VAL A 43 -13.39 3.87 14.11
N VAL A 44 -12.35 4.15 14.88
CA VAL A 44 -12.24 5.38 15.67
C VAL A 44 -11.15 6.25 15.05
N THR A 45 -11.58 7.34 14.42
CA THR A 45 -10.71 8.39 13.90
C THR A 45 -10.53 9.46 14.96
N GLU A 46 -9.29 9.88 15.18
CA GLU A 46 -8.94 10.88 16.20
C GLU A 46 -7.93 11.88 15.65
N THR A 47 -8.10 13.14 16.03
CA THR A 47 -7.17 14.22 15.65
C THR A 47 -5.72 13.84 15.97
N ASP A 48 -4.84 13.92 14.97
CA ASP A 48 -3.41 13.62 15.05
C ASP A 48 -3.05 12.17 15.45
N HIS A 49 -3.98 11.22 15.30
CA HIS A 49 -3.76 9.80 15.60
C HIS A 49 -4.10 8.91 14.40
N ASP A 50 -3.42 7.76 14.30
CA ASP A 50 -3.82 6.71 13.36
C ASP A 50 -5.16 6.11 13.79
N ASP A 51 -6.01 5.80 12.80
CA ASP A 51 -7.28 5.14 13.04
C ASP A 51 -7.10 3.84 13.85
N ARG A 52 -8.09 3.54 14.69
CA ARG A 52 -8.10 2.33 15.54
C ARG A 52 -9.37 1.53 15.35
N LEU A 53 -9.25 0.22 15.23
CA LEU A 53 -10.39 -0.68 15.36
C LEU A 53 -10.71 -0.94 16.84
N TYR A 54 -11.96 -0.71 17.19
CA TYR A 54 -12.54 -1.04 18.49
C TYR A 54 -13.50 -2.22 18.32
N PHE A 55 -13.24 -3.30 19.04
CA PHE A 55 -14.01 -4.54 19.01
C PHE A 55 -14.98 -4.57 20.20
N PRO A 56 -16.22 -5.02 20.04
CA PRO A 56 -17.08 -5.33 21.18
C PRO A 56 -16.39 -6.29 22.14
N GLU A 57 -16.46 -6.04 23.45
CA GLU A 57 -15.85 -6.91 24.46
C GLU A 57 -16.33 -8.37 24.35
N ALA A 58 -17.57 -8.60 23.89
CA ALA A 58 -18.13 -9.93 23.71
C ALA A 58 -17.45 -10.77 22.62
N ASP A 59 -16.75 -10.14 21.69
CA ASP A 59 -16.16 -10.77 20.50
C ASP A 59 -14.66 -11.07 20.66
N VAL A 60 -14.14 -10.91 21.87
CA VAL A 60 -12.75 -11.17 22.25
C VAL A 60 -12.64 -12.49 23.00
N ARG A 61 -11.64 -13.31 22.64
CA ARG A 61 -11.32 -14.57 23.34
C ARG A 61 -10.59 -14.30 24.65
N TRP A 62 -11.35 -13.84 25.66
CA TRP A 62 -10.82 -13.44 26.97
C TRP A 62 -10.07 -14.54 27.72
N GLU A 63 -10.29 -15.82 27.40
CA GLU A 63 -9.54 -16.94 27.95
C GLU A 63 -8.03 -16.90 27.61
N LEU A 64 -7.64 -16.11 26.60
CA LEU A 64 -6.23 -15.90 26.23
C LEU A 64 -5.55 -14.77 27.01
N PHE A 65 -6.29 -14.03 27.83
CA PHE A 65 -5.83 -12.80 28.47
C PHE A 65 -5.79 -12.87 30.00
N ALA A 66 -4.85 -12.13 30.58
CA ALA A 66 -4.78 -11.87 32.02
C ALA A 66 -4.91 -10.36 32.29
N PRO A 67 -5.61 -9.93 33.35
CA PRO A 67 -5.69 -8.52 33.70
C PRO A 67 -4.32 -7.97 34.08
N SER A 68 -3.99 -6.78 33.59
CA SER A 68 -2.79 -6.03 33.95
C SER A 68 -3.12 -4.98 35.01
N GLU A 69 -2.18 -4.71 35.91
CA GLU A 69 -2.29 -3.57 36.85
C GLU A 69 -2.03 -2.22 36.16
N HIS A 70 -1.57 -2.24 34.91
CA HIS A 70 -1.30 -1.04 34.13
C HIS A 70 -2.60 -0.29 33.80
N THR A 71 -2.57 1.02 34.02
CA THR A 71 -3.64 1.94 33.62
C THR A 71 -3.03 3.22 33.09
N THR A 72 -3.70 3.85 32.14
CA THR A 72 -3.33 5.17 31.61
C THR A 72 -4.54 6.10 31.68
N VAL A 73 -4.28 7.40 31.59
CA VAL A 73 -5.32 8.43 31.56
C VAL A 73 -5.19 9.22 30.27
N CYS A 74 -6.25 9.23 29.47
CA CYS A 74 -6.41 10.11 28.33
C CYS A 74 -7.37 11.25 28.73
N PRO A 75 -7.00 12.52 28.53
CA PRO A 75 -7.85 13.65 28.91
C PRO A 75 -9.12 13.79 28.04
N PHE A 76 -9.18 13.10 26.90
CA PHE A 76 -10.34 13.09 25.99
C PHE A 76 -11.21 11.84 26.09
N LYS A 77 -10.64 10.70 26.53
CA LYS A 77 -11.35 9.42 26.60
C LYS A 77 -11.61 8.91 28.00
N GLY A 78 -10.82 9.33 28.99
CA GLY A 78 -10.90 8.84 30.37
C GLY A 78 -9.78 7.86 30.72
N ARG A 79 -10.02 7.01 31.72
CA ARG A 79 -9.02 6.04 32.21
C ARG A 79 -9.10 4.74 31.42
N ALA A 80 -7.99 4.34 30.81
CA ALA A 80 -7.86 3.04 30.15
C ALA A 80 -7.40 1.96 31.13
N SER A 81 -7.96 0.75 30.96
CA SER A 81 -7.51 -0.49 31.63
C SER A 81 -6.89 -1.41 30.59
N TYR A 82 -5.93 -2.24 31.00
CA TYR A 82 -5.14 -3.08 30.09
C TYR A 82 -5.16 -4.56 30.50
N TRP A 83 -4.89 -5.43 29.53
CA TRP A 83 -4.71 -6.87 29.73
C TRP A 83 -3.54 -7.38 28.89
N ASP A 84 -2.85 -8.38 29.42
CA ASP A 84 -1.75 -9.07 28.77
C ASP A 84 -2.30 -10.25 27.98
N LEU A 85 -1.84 -10.43 26.74
CA LEU A 85 -2.03 -11.68 26.03
C LEU A 85 -1.05 -12.71 26.59
N VAL A 86 -1.56 -13.83 27.12
CA VAL A 86 -0.73 -14.89 27.72
C VAL A 86 -0.95 -16.26 27.06
N GLY A 87 -2.10 -16.45 26.41
CA GLY A 87 -2.48 -17.73 25.79
C GLY A 87 -1.96 -17.93 24.35
N ALA A 88 -1.31 -16.95 23.75
CA ALA A 88 -0.84 -17.00 22.35
C ALA A 88 0.45 -16.20 22.14
N GLY A 89 1.44 -16.44 23.00
CA GLY A 89 2.66 -15.62 23.09
C GLY A 89 2.43 -14.40 23.98
N LEU A 90 3.40 -14.10 24.85
CA LEU A 90 3.29 -12.99 25.79
C LEU A 90 3.33 -11.67 25.03
N VAL A 91 2.25 -10.90 25.10
CA VAL A 91 2.21 -9.49 24.68
C VAL A 91 1.64 -8.69 25.83
N GLU A 92 2.51 -8.00 26.56
CA GLU A 92 2.11 -7.17 27.71
C GLU A 92 1.21 -6.01 27.26
N ASN A 93 0.13 -5.72 27.98
CA ASN A 93 -0.79 -4.63 27.69
C ASN A 93 -1.30 -4.66 26.23
N ALA A 94 -1.56 -5.87 25.71
CA ALA A 94 -1.94 -6.12 24.32
C ALA A 94 -3.27 -5.46 23.93
N VAL A 95 -4.20 -5.39 24.87
CA VAL A 95 -5.55 -4.86 24.68
C VAL A 95 -5.86 -3.80 25.73
N TRP A 96 -6.55 -2.74 25.33
CA TRP A 96 -7.02 -1.70 26.25
C TRP A 96 -8.50 -1.39 26.05
N SER A 97 -9.14 -0.90 27.11
CA SER A 97 -10.55 -0.49 27.12
C SER A 97 -10.76 0.74 28.00
N TYR A 98 -11.67 1.63 27.57
CA TYR A 98 -12.20 2.70 28.40
C TYR A 98 -13.53 2.23 29.02
N ARG A 99 -13.45 1.54 30.16
CA ARG A 99 -14.64 0.97 30.84
C ARG A 99 -15.66 2.01 31.29
N ALA A 100 -15.19 3.21 31.61
CA ALA A 100 -16.01 4.37 31.97
C ALA A 100 -15.51 5.58 31.18
N PRO A 101 -15.82 5.64 29.87
CA PRO A 101 -15.32 6.70 29.00
C PRO A 101 -15.99 8.04 29.35
N LEU A 102 -15.36 9.15 28.95
CA LEU A 102 -15.98 10.47 29.08
C LEU A 102 -17.26 10.57 28.23
N PRO A 103 -18.24 11.42 28.61
CA PRO A 103 -19.53 11.52 27.93
C PRO A 103 -19.45 11.73 26.42
N GLU A 104 -18.47 12.51 25.96
CA GLU A 104 -18.25 12.85 24.56
C GLU A 104 -17.88 11.62 23.70
N VAL A 105 -17.32 10.57 24.33
CA VAL A 105 -16.93 9.31 23.68
C VAL A 105 -17.61 8.10 24.34
N ALA A 106 -18.82 8.30 24.86
CA ALA A 106 -19.60 7.25 25.52
C ALA A 106 -19.83 6.01 24.63
N ALA A 107 -19.79 6.18 23.31
CA ALA A 107 -19.87 5.09 22.32
C ALA A 107 -18.74 4.05 22.44
N LEU A 108 -17.61 4.38 23.08
CA LEU A 108 -16.50 3.44 23.31
C LEU A 108 -16.74 2.50 24.51
N ALA A 109 -17.81 2.70 25.28
CA ALA A 109 -18.12 1.84 26.41
C ALA A 109 -18.46 0.41 25.93
N GLY A 110 -17.82 -0.60 26.54
CA GLY A 110 -17.99 -2.01 26.13
C GLY A 110 -17.19 -2.40 24.89
N PHE A 111 -16.26 -1.56 24.44
CA PHE A 111 -15.33 -1.85 23.36
C PHE A 111 -13.88 -1.90 23.85
N VAL A 112 -13.06 -2.68 23.17
CA VAL A 112 -11.61 -2.76 23.37
C VAL A 112 -10.85 -2.50 22.08
N SER A 113 -9.59 -2.09 22.16
CA SER A 113 -8.73 -1.95 20.99
C SER A 113 -7.36 -2.57 21.21
N PHE A 114 -6.64 -2.81 20.11
CA PHE A 114 -5.39 -3.55 20.05
C PHE A 114 -4.31 -2.72 19.33
N TYR A 115 -3.06 -3.02 19.65
CA TYR A 115 -1.90 -2.34 19.09
C TYR A 115 -1.44 -3.03 17.79
N ASP A 116 -1.61 -2.35 16.66
CA ASP A 116 -1.30 -2.81 15.29
C ASP A 116 0.20 -2.99 15.01
N ASP A 117 1.06 -2.38 15.83
CA ASP A 117 2.50 -2.55 15.79
C ASP A 117 2.98 -3.82 16.52
N ARG A 118 2.09 -4.49 17.27
CA ARG A 118 2.41 -5.68 18.07
C ARG A 118 1.58 -6.90 17.72
N LEU A 119 0.38 -6.69 17.18
CA LEU A 119 -0.54 -7.73 16.75
C LEU A 119 -0.96 -7.46 15.30
N ARG A 120 -1.22 -8.53 14.55
CA ARG A 120 -1.73 -8.38 13.19
C ARG A 120 -3.22 -8.06 13.25
N VAL A 121 -3.55 -6.79 13.04
CA VAL A 121 -4.92 -6.29 12.94
C VAL A 121 -5.30 -6.17 11.47
N VAL A 122 -6.39 -6.79 11.06
CA VAL A 122 -6.88 -6.75 9.68
C VAL A 122 -8.38 -6.47 9.66
N VAL A 123 -8.84 -5.90 8.56
CA VAL A 123 -10.23 -6.01 8.13
C VAL A 123 -10.35 -7.09 7.06
N VAL A 124 -11.50 -7.71 6.91
CA VAL A 124 -11.76 -8.76 5.92
C VAL A 124 -12.94 -8.37 5.04
N GLU A 125 -12.74 -8.45 3.73
CA GLU A 125 -13.76 -8.23 2.73
C GLU A 125 -14.31 -9.55 2.20
N ASP A 126 -15.63 -9.68 2.14
CA ASP A 126 -16.29 -10.76 1.41
C ASP A 126 -16.48 -10.30 -0.05
N TRP A 127 -15.72 -10.89 -0.98
CA TRP A 127 -15.78 -10.56 -2.40
C TRP A 127 -16.90 -11.33 -3.12
N PRO A 128 -17.41 -10.84 -4.27
CA PRO A 128 -18.51 -11.49 -5.00
C PRO A 128 -18.23 -12.92 -5.47
N ASP A 129 -16.97 -13.30 -5.61
CA ASP A 129 -16.53 -14.66 -5.96
C ASP A 129 -16.47 -15.62 -4.75
N GLY A 130 -16.83 -15.13 -3.55
CA GLY A 130 -16.79 -15.87 -2.29
C GLY A 130 -15.44 -15.85 -1.59
N ALA A 131 -14.44 -15.14 -2.13
CA ALA A 131 -13.16 -14.97 -1.45
C ALA A 131 -13.30 -14.07 -0.22
N GLN A 132 -12.58 -14.40 0.85
CA GLN A 132 -12.42 -13.57 2.04
C GLN A 132 -11.03 -12.95 2.00
N VAL A 133 -10.96 -11.66 1.71
CA VAL A 133 -9.70 -10.96 1.43
C VAL A 133 -9.35 -10.05 2.60
N PRO A 134 -8.28 -10.38 3.37
CA PRO A 134 -7.85 -9.53 4.47
C PRO A 134 -7.03 -8.34 3.97
N ALA A 135 -7.20 -7.18 4.61
CA ALA A 135 -6.36 -5.99 4.44
C ALA A 135 -5.88 -5.50 5.81
N THR A 136 -4.60 -5.17 5.91
CA THR A 136 -3.94 -4.72 7.14
C THR A 136 -4.52 -3.38 7.58
N PHE A 137 -4.90 -3.28 8.84
CA PHE A 137 -5.42 -2.06 9.42
C PHE A 137 -4.33 -1.34 10.24
N PRO A 138 -4.25 0.00 10.26
CA PRO A 138 -5.15 0.97 9.61
C PRO A 138 -5.07 0.96 8.09
N LEU A 139 -6.22 1.22 7.46
CA LEU A 139 -6.30 1.40 6.01
C LEU A 139 -5.79 2.79 5.64
N TRP A 140 -5.08 2.92 4.53
CA TRP A 140 -4.87 4.24 3.91
C TRP A 140 -5.96 4.53 2.87
N GLY A 141 -6.61 3.51 2.31
CA GLY A 141 -7.67 3.69 1.32
C GLY A 141 -8.13 2.35 0.76
N ASP A 142 -8.72 2.40 -0.43
CA ASP A 142 -9.17 1.25 -1.19
C ASP A 142 -8.73 1.35 -2.66
N ALA A 143 -8.99 0.30 -3.44
CA ALA A 143 -8.66 0.27 -4.87
C ALA A 143 -9.37 1.36 -5.67
N ASP A 144 -10.55 1.82 -5.24
CA ASP A 144 -11.28 2.91 -5.89
C ASP A 144 -10.64 4.27 -5.61
N GLU A 145 -10.15 4.48 -4.40
CA GLU A 145 -9.35 5.65 -4.04
C GLU A 145 -8.04 5.68 -4.84
N LEU A 146 -7.32 4.55 -4.93
CA LEU A 146 -6.14 4.45 -5.80
C LEU A 146 -6.47 4.80 -7.26
N ARG A 147 -7.58 4.27 -7.79
CA ARG A 147 -8.07 4.61 -9.12
C ARG A 147 -8.36 6.10 -9.27
N ARG A 148 -9.02 6.72 -8.27
CA ARG A 148 -9.32 8.16 -8.26
C ARG A 148 -8.05 9.01 -8.30
N LEU A 149 -7.00 8.61 -7.58
CA LEU A 149 -5.72 9.31 -7.55
C LEU A 149 -4.99 9.22 -8.90
N ILE A 150 -5.00 8.03 -9.52
CA ILE A 150 -4.37 7.77 -10.82
C ILE A 150 -5.14 8.40 -11.99
N ASP A 151 -6.46 8.55 -11.88
CA ASP A 151 -7.32 9.09 -12.94
C ASP A 151 -7.22 10.62 -13.07
N VAL A 152 -6.09 11.10 -13.59
CA VAL A 152 -5.78 12.53 -13.70
C VAL A 152 -6.78 13.31 -14.54
N GLN A 153 -7.24 14.44 -14.03
CA GLN A 153 -8.28 15.25 -14.68
C GLN A 153 -7.66 16.21 -15.71
N HIS A 154 -8.18 16.20 -16.94
CA HIS A 154 -7.71 17.10 -17.98
C HIS A 154 -8.15 18.54 -17.71
N VAL A 155 -7.22 19.49 -17.84
CA VAL A 155 -7.49 20.92 -17.68
C VAL A 155 -7.53 21.61 -19.04
N THR A 156 -6.36 21.78 -19.67
CA THR A 156 -6.20 22.38 -21.00
C THR A 156 -4.81 22.12 -21.53
N GLY A 157 -4.63 22.06 -22.85
CA GLY A 157 -3.31 22.09 -23.50
C GLY A 157 -2.31 21.07 -22.95
N GLY A 158 -2.69 19.78 -22.91
CA GLY A 158 -1.82 18.71 -22.40
C GLY A 158 -1.57 18.75 -20.90
N ARG A 159 -2.24 19.63 -20.14
CA ARG A 159 -2.13 19.73 -18.68
C ARG A 159 -3.22 18.92 -17.98
N PHE A 160 -2.83 18.26 -16.91
CA PHE A 160 -3.70 17.46 -16.06
C PHE A 160 -3.42 17.71 -14.58
N ILE A 161 -4.40 17.37 -13.73
CA ILE A 161 -4.28 17.42 -12.28
C ILE A 161 -4.56 16.02 -11.73
N GLY A 162 -3.59 15.44 -11.01
CA GLY A 162 -3.78 14.27 -10.15
C GLY A 162 -4.28 14.73 -8.79
N ALA A 163 -5.30 14.07 -8.26
CA ALA A 163 -5.95 14.52 -7.04
C ALA A 163 -5.06 14.30 -5.80
N ALA A 164 -5.26 15.12 -4.77
CA ALA A 164 -4.71 14.83 -3.44
C ALA A 164 -5.46 13.65 -2.82
N HIS A 165 -4.74 12.85 -2.04
CA HIS A 165 -5.35 11.87 -1.14
C HIS A 165 -5.77 12.54 0.17
N GLY A 166 -4.92 13.43 0.70
CA GLY A 166 -5.10 14.08 1.98
C GLY A 166 -4.07 13.59 3.01
N PRO A 167 -4.16 14.12 4.25
CA PRO A 167 -3.26 13.73 5.32
C PRO A 167 -3.31 12.22 5.59
N THR A 168 -2.14 11.60 5.61
CA THR A 168 -2.00 10.17 5.87
C THR A 168 -0.69 9.89 6.61
N ARG A 169 -0.63 8.76 7.29
CA ARG A 169 0.52 8.32 8.09
C ARG A 169 1.84 8.34 7.31
N ARG A 170 1.80 7.86 6.05
CA ARG A 170 2.96 7.87 5.14
C ARG A 170 2.71 8.86 4.02
N ASN A 171 3.26 10.06 4.18
CA ASN A 171 3.03 11.17 3.25
C ASN A 171 4.01 11.18 2.06
N VAL A 172 4.04 10.08 1.30
CA VAL A 172 4.86 9.94 0.10
C VAL A 172 4.06 9.24 -0.99
N VAL A 173 3.88 9.90 -2.13
CA VAL A 173 3.28 9.30 -3.33
C VAL A 173 4.25 8.31 -3.93
N GLU A 174 3.77 7.09 -4.19
CA GLU A 174 4.58 6.02 -4.75
C GLU A 174 4.96 6.30 -6.22
N GLY A 175 6.18 5.92 -6.61
CA GLY A 175 6.61 5.98 -8.01
C GLY A 175 5.68 5.23 -8.98
N GLY A 176 5.15 4.07 -8.57
CA GLY A 176 4.16 3.32 -9.36
C GLY A 176 2.87 4.09 -9.60
N GLN A 177 2.41 4.88 -8.62
CA GLN A 177 1.25 5.76 -8.80
C GLN A 177 1.57 6.85 -9.83
N LEU A 178 2.70 7.55 -9.70
CA LEU A 178 3.13 8.58 -10.65
C LEU A 178 3.32 8.03 -12.08
N LEU A 179 3.79 6.79 -12.21
CA LEU A 179 3.85 6.09 -13.50
C LEU A 179 2.44 5.81 -14.05
N GLY A 180 1.52 5.35 -13.21
CA GLY A 180 0.11 5.18 -13.55
C GLY A 180 -0.52 6.48 -14.05
N GLU A 181 -0.37 7.57 -13.31
CA GLU A 181 -0.86 8.90 -13.69
C GLU A 181 -0.29 9.35 -15.05
N ALA A 182 0.99 9.08 -15.32
CA ALA A 182 1.62 9.38 -16.60
C ALA A 182 1.03 8.57 -17.77
N ILE A 183 0.75 7.28 -17.55
CA ILE A 183 0.08 6.41 -18.53
C ILE A 183 -1.33 6.94 -18.82
N VAL A 184 -2.09 7.32 -17.80
CA VAL A 184 -3.44 7.89 -17.96
C VAL A 184 -3.39 9.21 -18.72
N ALA A 185 -2.51 10.14 -18.33
CA ALA A 185 -2.37 11.43 -18.98
C ALA A 185 -2.04 11.29 -20.48
N ALA A 186 -1.04 10.45 -20.81
CA ALA A 186 -0.66 10.20 -22.18
C ALA A 186 -1.77 9.53 -23.00
N SER A 187 -2.50 8.58 -22.41
CA SER A 187 -3.65 7.92 -23.06
C SER A 187 -4.78 8.90 -23.36
N LYS A 188 -5.05 9.86 -22.46
CA LYS A 188 -6.05 10.92 -22.68
C LYS A 188 -5.65 11.91 -23.77
N VAL A 189 -4.35 12.15 -23.97
CA VAL A 189 -3.83 12.98 -25.09
C VAL A 189 -3.83 12.21 -26.42
N LEU A 190 -3.72 10.88 -26.37
CA LEU A 190 -3.63 10.00 -27.55
C LEU A 190 -4.81 9.01 -27.60
N PRO A 191 -6.09 9.45 -27.61
CA PRO A 191 -7.25 8.58 -27.39
C PRO A 191 -7.49 7.51 -28.47
N GLY A 192 -6.81 7.60 -29.62
CA GLY A 192 -6.87 6.60 -30.70
C GLY A 192 -5.71 5.60 -30.69
N GLN A 193 -4.83 5.67 -29.68
CA GLN A 193 -3.65 4.82 -29.58
C GLN A 193 -3.54 4.23 -28.17
N ARG A 194 -3.09 2.98 -28.09
CA ARG A 194 -2.78 2.31 -26.82
C ARG A 194 -1.36 2.67 -26.40
N VAL A 195 -1.12 2.82 -25.11
CA VAL A 195 0.24 2.91 -24.57
C VAL A 195 0.89 1.53 -24.65
N THR A 196 2.05 1.45 -25.30
CA THR A 196 2.84 0.22 -25.47
C THR A 196 4.03 0.17 -24.51
N SER A 197 4.56 1.32 -24.10
CA SER A 197 5.57 1.40 -23.05
C SER A 197 5.61 2.77 -22.38
N ALA A 198 6.04 2.80 -21.12
CA ALA A 198 6.31 4.03 -20.38
C ALA A 198 7.57 3.88 -19.53
N SER A 199 8.35 4.96 -19.38
CA SER A 199 9.53 4.99 -18.51
C SER A 199 9.61 6.32 -17.76
N MET A 200 9.74 6.28 -16.44
CA MET A 200 9.75 7.44 -15.56
C MET A 200 10.98 7.43 -14.64
N ILE A 201 11.58 8.61 -14.44
CA ILE A 201 12.56 8.89 -13.39
C ILE A 201 11.85 9.65 -12.27
N PHE A 202 12.07 9.24 -11.02
CA PHE A 202 11.52 9.87 -9.82
C PHE A 202 12.62 10.71 -9.17
N ALA A 203 12.60 12.02 -9.45
CA ALA A 203 13.62 12.96 -9.00
C ALA A 203 13.43 13.39 -7.55
N LYS A 204 12.18 13.47 -7.09
CA LYS A 204 11.82 13.89 -5.72
C LYS A 204 10.45 13.34 -5.33
N ALA A 205 10.27 12.94 -4.08
CA ALA A 205 8.96 12.54 -3.57
C ALA A 205 7.92 13.66 -3.75
N ALA A 206 6.72 13.28 -4.18
CA ALA A 206 5.51 14.07 -3.98
C ALA A 206 4.84 13.66 -2.66
N SER A 207 4.05 14.56 -2.08
CA SER A 207 3.25 14.32 -0.88
C SER A 207 1.77 14.10 -1.24
N PHE A 208 1.02 13.47 -0.35
CA PHE A 208 -0.43 13.26 -0.47
C PHE A 208 -1.28 14.48 -0.07
N ASP A 209 -0.68 15.47 0.60
CA ASP A 209 -1.37 16.66 1.10
C ASP A 209 -1.92 17.58 0.00
N ALA A 210 -1.31 17.52 -1.19
CA ALA A 210 -1.62 18.44 -2.29
C ALA A 210 -1.71 17.70 -3.62
N PRO A 211 -2.52 18.21 -4.58
CA PRO A 211 -2.58 17.68 -5.94
C PRO A 211 -1.20 17.69 -6.62
N VAL A 212 -1.08 16.90 -7.68
CA VAL A 212 0.08 16.94 -8.59
C VAL A 212 -0.32 17.50 -9.95
N ASP A 213 0.53 18.32 -10.53
CA ASP A 213 0.37 18.91 -11.87
C ASP A 213 1.13 18.08 -12.90
N LEU A 214 0.42 17.52 -13.88
CA LEU A 214 1.04 16.81 -15.00
C LEU A 214 1.01 17.66 -16.27
N SER A 215 2.10 17.60 -17.04
CA SER A 215 2.15 18.14 -18.41
C SER A 215 2.59 17.05 -19.37
N VAL A 216 1.85 16.92 -20.48
CA VAL A 216 2.14 15.98 -21.56
C VAL A 216 2.52 16.77 -22.81
N GLU A 217 3.74 16.58 -23.30
CA GLU A 217 4.21 17.13 -24.56
C GLU A 217 4.30 16.02 -25.61
N VAL A 218 3.50 16.12 -26.68
CA VAL A 218 3.58 15.18 -27.79
C VAL A 218 4.82 15.48 -28.63
N LEU A 219 5.86 14.67 -28.49
CA LEU A 219 7.12 14.80 -29.23
C LEU A 219 6.96 14.45 -30.71
N ARG A 220 6.13 13.43 -30.99
CA ARG A 220 5.80 12.99 -32.34
C ARG A 220 4.40 12.42 -32.35
N LEU A 221 3.55 12.96 -33.22
CA LEU A 221 2.25 12.39 -33.54
C LEU A 221 2.33 11.67 -34.89
N GLY A 222 2.17 10.35 -34.88
CA GLY A 222 2.20 9.53 -36.09
C GLY A 222 0.96 8.66 -36.21
N ARG A 223 0.66 8.24 -37.44
CA ARG A 223 -0.48 7.35 -37.71
C ARG A 223 -0.35 6.00 -37.00
N THR A 224 0.87 5.44 -36.98
CA THR A 224 1.15 4.14 -36.37
C THR A 224 1.69 4.27 -34.95
N PHE A 225 2.70 5.12 -34.76
CA PHE A 225 3.32 5.36 -33.46
C PHE A 225 3.32 6.82 -33.10
N SER A 226 3.09 7.12 -31.83
CA SER A 226 3.30 8.44 -31.23
C SER A 226 4.15 8.32 -29.97
N SER A 227 4.88 9.38 -29.66
CA SER A 227 5.69 9.47 -28.45
C SER A 227 5.39 10.77 -27.73
N ALA A 228 5.31 10.72 -26.40
CA ALA A 228 5.09 11.88 -25.56
C ALA A 228 6.08 11.92 -24.39
N GLU A 229 6.47 13.12 -23.98
CA GLU A 229 7.11 13.38 -22.68
C GLU A 229 6.02 13.68 -21.65
N VAL A 230 6.14 13.12 -20.45
CA VAL A 230 5.28 13.46 -19.31
C VAL A 230 6.15 14.00 -18.19
N ARG A 231 5.71 15.10 -17.58
CA ARG A 231 6.35 15.68 -16.38
C ARG A 231 5.31 15.82 -15.29
N VAL A 232 5.68 15.45 -14.06
CA VAL A 232 4.86 15.63 -12.87
C VAL A 232 5.54 16.63 -11.94
N ASN A 233 4.80 17.67 -11.58
CA ASN A 233 5.24 18.73 -10.68
C ASN A 233 4.31 18.79 -9.46
N GLN A 234 4.83 19.25 -8.33
CA GLN A 234 4.03 19.59 -7.17
C GLN A 234 4.65 20.82 -6.53
N ASP A 235 3.85 21.86 -6.32
CA ASP A 235 4.28 23.19 -5.84
C ASP A 235 5.40 23.81 -6.71
N GLY A 236 5.29 23.64 -8.03
CA GLY A 236 6.27 24.15 -8.99
C GLY A 236 7.62 23.41 -9.00
N VAL A 237 7.74 22.30 -8.26
CA VAL A 237 8.95 21.47 -8.22
C VAL A 237 8.72 20.17 -8.98
N LEU A 238 9.63 19.84 -9.90
CA LEU A 238 9.62 18.58 -10.64
C LEU A 238 9.77 17.40 -9.67
N ARG A 239 8.84 16.46 -9.73
CA ARG A 239 8.81 15.23 -8.94
C ARG A 239 9.23 14.04 -9.77
N SER A 240 8.72 13.95 -10.99
CA SER A 240 9.09 12.90 -11.94
C SER A 240 8.96 13.37 -13.38
N ALA A 241 9.68 12.69 -14.27
CA ALA A 241 9.59 12.92 -15.72
C ALA A 241 9.89 11.63 -16.48
N GLY A 242 9.33 11.51 -17.67
CA GLY A 242 9.47 10.29 -18.45
C GLY A 242 8.94 10.39 -19.88
N MET A 243 9.01 9.26 -20.56
CA MET A 243 8.57 9.09 -21.94
C MET A 243 7.53 7.99 -22.04
N VAL A 244 6.57 8.18 -22.94
CA VAL A 244 5.53 7.23 -23.28
C VAL A 244 5.56 6.96 -24.78
N LEU A 245 5.45 5.68 -25.17
CA LEU A 245 5.26 5.24 -26.54
C LEU A 245 3.85 4.67 -26.68
N ALA A 246 3.13 5.11 -27.71
CA ALA A 246 1.80 4.63 -28.02
C ALA A 246 1.70 4.18 -29.48
N ASP A 247 0.81 3.25 -29.78
CA ASP A 247 0.56 2.77 -31.14
C ASP A 247 -0.93 2.63 -31.48
N SER A 248 -1.24 2.52 -32.77
CA SER A 248 -2.60 2.29 -33.26
C SER A 248 -3.04 0.81 -33.22
N GLY A 249 -2.24 -0.06 -32.61
CA GLY A 249 -2.38 -1.51 -32.73
C GLY A 249 -1.99 -2.09 -34.09
N ALA A 250 -1.74 -3.40 -34.09
CA ALA A 250 -1.53 -4.24 -35.26
C ALA A 250 -1.91 -5.69 -34.91
N GLY A 251 -2.25 -6.49 -35.92
CA GLY A 251 -2.37 -7.94 -35.76
C GLY A 251 -0.99 -8.61 -35.82
N ASP A 252 -0.91 -9.83 -35.28
CA ASP A 252 0.33 -10.60 -35.23
C ASP A 252 0.81 -10.98 -36.65
N VAL A 253 2.05 -10.60 -36.96
CA VAL A 253 2.81 -11.15 -38.09
C VAL A 253 3.70 -12.31 -37.62
N MET A 254 4.16 -12.23 -36.37
CA MET A 254 4.95 -13.25 -35.67
C MET A 254 4.67 -13.14 -34.17
N ARG A 255 4.78 -14.26 -33.45
CA ARG A 255 4.54 -14.33 -32.00
C ARG A 255 5.45 -15.37 -31.36
N ASP A 256 6.16 -14.95 -30.32
CA ASP A 256 6.91 -15.80 -29.41
C ASP A 256 6.99 -15.08 -28.05
N THR A 257 7.00 -15.83 -26.96
CA THR A 257 7.00 -15.26 -25.61
C THR A 257 7.85 -16.11 -24.67
N GLU A 258 8.50 -15.47 -23.70
CA GLU A 258 9.05 -16.17 -22.55
C GLU A 258 7.90 -16.92 -21.84
N PRO A 259 8.02 -18.24 -21.57
CA PRO A 259 6.97 -18.98 -20.90
C PRO A 259 6.85 -18.51 -19.44
N MET A 260 5.63 -18.52 -18.91
CA MET A 260 5.41 -18.33 -17.47
C MET A 260 6.23 -19.38 -16.70
N PRO A 261 6.98 -18.98 -15.65
CA PRO A 261 7.74 -19.94 -14.85
C PRO A 261 6.81 -20.90 -14.10
N ASP A 262 7.28 -22.13 -13.90
CA ASP A 262 6.58 -23.15 -13.12
C ASP A 262 6.67 -22.81 -11.62
N LEU A 263 5.65 -22.13 -11.12
CA LEU A 263 5.54 -21.67 -9.74
C LEU A 263 4.17 -22.08 -9.15
N PRO A 264 4.07 -22.19 -7.82
CA PRO A 264 2.78 -22.39 -7.16
C PRO A 264 1.73 -21.38 -7.61
N GLY A 265 0.54 -21.89 -7.95
CA GLY A 265 -0.62 -21.07 -8.29
C GLY A 265 -1.13 -20.26 -7.09
N PRO A 266 -2.07 -19.31 -7.33
CA PRO A 266 -2.56 -18.40 -6.29
C PRO A 266 -3.21 -19.14 -5.11
N GLU A 267 -3.80 -20.32 -5.32
CA GLU A 267 -4.39 -21.13 -4.24
C GLU A 267 -3.36 -21.69 -3.25
N ALA A 268 -2.11 -21.89 -3.68
CA ALA A 268 -1.02 -22.39 -2.85
C ALA A 268 -0.13 -21.25 -2.30
N ALA A 269 -0.23 -20.04 -2.86
CA ALA A 269 0.50 -18.87 -2.39
C ALA A 269 -0.09 -18.33 -1.07
N LEU A 270 0.76 -17.72 -0.25
CA LEU A 270 0.38 -17.24 1.08
C LEU A 270 -0.29 -15.87 0.99
N SER A 271 -1.45 -15.71 1.63
CA SER A 271 -2.14 -14.42 1.71
C SER A 271 -1.23 -13.36 2.34
N PHE A 272 -1.14 -12.22 1.67
CA PHE A 272 -0.45 -11.04 2.16
C PHE A 272 -1.46 -9.89 2.28
N PRO A 273 -1.96 -9.60 3.49
CA PRO A 273 -2.95 -8.54 3.70
C PRO A 273 -2.34 -7.13 3.60
N GLY A 274 -1.06 -7.01 3.26
CA GLY A 274 -0.30 -5.77 3.43
C GLY A 274 -0.69 -4.62 2.50
N PHE A 275 -0.12 -3.46 2.82
CA PHE A 275 -0.34 -2.13 2.25
C PHE A 275 -1.67 -1.45 2.55
N GLY A 276 -2.48 -1.98 3.48
CA GLY A 276 -3.67 -1.28 4.01
C GLY A 276 -4.63 -0.73 2.97
N MET A 277 -4.87 -1.52 1.92
CA MET A 277 -5.76 -1.16 0.81
C MET A 277 -6.74 -2.30 0.57
N THR A 278 -8.03 -2.02 0.76
CA THR A 278 -9.10 -2.95 0.38
C THR A 278 -9.35 -2.94 -1.15
N GLY A 279 -10.05 -3.93 -1.69
CA GLY A 279 -10.31 -4.06 -3.12
C GLY A 279 -9.14 -4.61 -3.94
N ARG A 280 -8.04 -5.03 -3.28
CA ARG A 280 -6.91 -5.73 -3.91
C ARG A 280 -6.50 -6.93 -3.06
N GLU A 281 -6.27 -8.05 -3.72
CA GLU A 281 -5.75 -9.25 -3.09
C GLU A 281 -4.31 -9.50 -3.56
N ILE A 282 -3.42 -9.77 -2.61
CA ILE A 282 -2.04 -10.14 -2.87
C ILE A 282 -1.75 -11.48 -2.20
N ARG A 283 -1.09 -12.38 -2.93
CA ARG A 283 -0.55 -13.62 -2.38
C ARG A 283 0.91 -13.79 -2.78
N VAL A 284 1.74 -14.10 -1.79
CA VAL A 284 3.19 -14.22 -1.96
C VAL A 284 3.54 -15.68 -2.20
N VAL A 285 4.22 -15.95 -3.32
CA VAL A 285 4.72 -17.29 -3.65
C VAL A 285 5.82 -17.69 -2.66
N ASP A 286 5.73 -18.91 -2.13
CA ASP A 286 6.66 -19.48 -1.13
C ASP A 286 6.86 -18.64 0.14
N GLY A 287 5.97 -17.67 0.38
CA GLY A 287 6.13 -16.69 1.46
C GLY A 287 7.43 -15.90 1.39
N ALA A 288 8.01 -15.71 0.19
CA ALA A 288 9.34 -15.12 0.01
C ALA A 288 9.48 -13.67 0.53
N TYR A 289 8.35 -13.00 0.76
CA TYR A 289 8.27 -11.68 1.37
C TYR A 289 8.00 -11.82 2.87
N ASP A 290 8.96 -11.36 3.69
CA ASP A 290 8.94 -11.47 5.14
C ASP A 290 9.62 -10.23 5.76
N PRO A 291 9.05 -9.62 6.81
CA PRO A 291 9.69 -8.51 7.50
C PRO A 291 10.92 -8.92 8.32
N ASP A 292 11.12 -10.21 8.62
CA ASP A 292 12.28 -10.69 9.39
C ASP A 292 13.60 -10.41 8.64
N PRO A 293 14.45 -9.51 9.14
CA PRO A 293 15.72 -9.18 8.50
C PRO A 293 16.73 -10.35 8.50
N ASP A 294 16.51 -11.40 9.30
CA ASP A 294 17.36 -12.59 9.35
C ASP A 294 16.93 -13.68 8.37
N ARG A 295 15.80 -13.52 7.69
CA ARG A 295 15.37 -14.40 6.60
C ARG A 295 16.24 -14.15 5.37
N VAL A 296 16.89 -15.21 4.88
CA VAL A 296 17.77 -15.16 3.70
C VAL A 296 17.21 -16.05 2.59
N GLY A 297 17.17 -15.52 1.38
CA GLY A 297 16.69 -16.22 0.19
C GLY A 297 17.35 -15.75 -1.11
N PRO A 298 16.97 -16.35 -2.25
CA PRO A 298 17.37 -15.82 -3.55
C PRO A 298 16.83 -14.40 -3.74
N PRO A 299 17.41 -13.57 -4.63
CA PRO A 299 16.95 -12.19 -4.86
C PRO A 299 15.67 -12.12 -5.69
N ILE A 300 14.67 -12.92 -5.33
CA ILE A 300 13.44 -13.14 -6.09
C ILE A 300 12.25 -13.09 -5.14
N ILE A 301 11.23 -12.29 -5.50
CA ILE A 301 9.94 -12.27 -4.82
C ILE A 301 8.85 -12.32 -5.89
N ASN A 302 8.11 -13.42 -5.93
CA ASN A 302 7.01 -13.59 -6.88
C ASN A 302 5.68 -13.45 -6.15
N VAL A 303 4.74 -12.74 -6.74
CA VAL A 303 3.44 -12.49 -6.13
C VAL A 303 2.32 -12.65 -7.14
N TRP A 304 1.20 -13.18 -6.68
CA TRP A 304 -0.08 -13.13 -7.37
C TRP A 304 -0.84 -11.90 -6.89
N VAL A 305 -1.37 -11.11 -7.81
CA VAL A 305 -2.15 -9.89 -7.53
C VAL A 305 -3.42 -9.93 -8.36
N ARG A 306 -4.55 -9.51 -7.76
CA ARG A 306 -5.79 -9.20 -8.48
C ARG A 306 -6.55 -8.09 -7.78
N PHE A 307 -7.36 -7.37 -8.54
CA PHE A 307 -8.30 -6.37 -8.03
C PHE A 307 -9.71 -6.94 -7.97
N ARG A 308 -10.53 -6.46 -7.05
CA ARG A 308 -11.93 -6.89 -6.97
C ARG A 308 -12.73 -6.41 -8.18
N ASP A 309 -12.50 -5.15 -8.55
CA ASP A 309 -13.27 -4.43 -9.54
C ASP A 309 -12.38 -4.01 -10.72
N THR A 310 -12.92 -4.08 -11.93
CA THR A 310 -12.23 -3.66 -13.16
C THR A 310 -12.73 -2.28 -13.60
N PRO A 311 -11.84 -1.28 -13.80
CA PRO A 311 -12.19 -0.03 -14.48
C PRO A 311 -12.67 -0.27 -15.92
N ARG A 312 -13.59 0.56 -16.41
CA ARG A 312 -14.12 0.44 -17.78
C ARG A 312 -13.09 0.79 -18.83
N GLU A 313 -12.19 1.72 -18.51
CA GLU A 313 -11.20 2.27 -19.41
C GLU A 313 -9.93 1.40 -19.43
N PRO A 314 -9.51 0.86 -20.60
CA PRO A 314 -8.31 0.01 -20.68
C PRO A 314 -7.03 0.68 -20.17
N TYR A 315 -6.91 2.00 -20.36
CA TYR A 315 -5.75 2.74 -19.87
C TYR A 315 -5.68 2.81 -18.33
N LEU A 316 -6.80 2.73 -17.62
CA LEU A 316 -6.81 2.64 -16.15
C LEU A 316 -6.39 1.25 -15.69
N GLN A 317 -6.76 0.20 -16.41
CA GLN A 317 -6.30 -1.16 -16.12
C GLN A 317 -4.77 -1.26 -16.29
N ALA A 318 -4.24 -0.72 -17.40
CA ALA A 318 -2.80 -0.64 -17.63
C ALA A 318 -2.07 0.17 -16.55
N ALA A 319 -2.67 1.27 -16.07
CA ALA A 319 -2.11 2.09 -15.00
C ALA A 319 -2.10 1.38 -13.63
N LEU A 320 -3.17 0.67 -13.27
CA LEU A 320 -3.24 -0.13 -12.03
C LEU A 320 -2.26 -1.31 -12.03
N LEU A 321 -2.11 -1.97 -13.19
CA LEU A 321 -1.08 -2.99 -13.40
C LEU A 321 0.32 -2.39 -13.20
N ALA A 322 0.60 -1.26 -13.85
CA ALA A 322 1.89 -0.59 -13.73
C ALA A 322 2.20 -0.15 -12.29
N GLN A 323 1.19 0.29 -11.53
CA GLN A 323 1.39 0.71 -10.14
C GLN A 323 1.93 -0.41 -9.25
N SER A 324 1.53 -1.66 -9.50
CA SER A 324 1.96 -2.81 -8.69
C SER A 324 3.42 -3.24 -8.95
N THR A 325 4.07 -2.69 -9.99
CA THR A 325 5.45 -3.09 -10.38
C THR A 325 6.54 -2.53 -9.45
N THR A 326 6.24 -1.51 -8.66
CA THR A 326 7.23 -0.80 -7.83
C THR A 326 7.34 -1.32 -6.39
N HIS A 327 6.54 -2.31 -5.98
CA HIS A 327 6.50 -2.80 -4.60
C HIS A 327 7.64 -3.75 -4.22
N TRP A 328 8.21 -4.52 -5.15
CA TRP A 328 8.87 -5.78 -4.78
C TRP A 328 10.39 -5.78 -4.89
N ILE A 329 10.97 -4.99 -5.82
CA ILE A 329 12.38 -5.12 -6.21
C ILE A 329 13.33 -4.71 -5.07
N ILE A 330 12.93 -3.74 -4.24
CA ILE A 330 13.72 -3.35 -3.05
C ILE A 330 13.80 -4.52 -2.07
N ALA A 331 12.65 -5.11 -1.70
CA ALA A 331 12.58 -6.28 -0.84
C ALA A 331 13.38 -7.47 -1.41
N ALA A 332 13.19 -7.79 -2.70
CA ALA A 332 13.92 -8.86 -3.37
C ALA A 332 15.44 -8.62 -3.36
N GLY A 333 15.88 -7.37 -3.53
CA GLY A 333 17.31 -7.02 -3.49
C GLY A 333 17.94 -7.09 -2.11
N MET A 334 17.14 -6.98 -1.04
CA MET A 334 17.60 -7.13 0.36
C MET A 334 17.62 -8.59 0.81
N LEU A 335 16.71 -9.43 0.29
CA LEU A 335 16.49 -10.81 0.73
C LEU A 335 17.74 -11.72 0.77
N PRO A 336 18.77 -11.57 -0.08
CA PRO A 336 20.01 -12.36 0.06
C PRO A 336 20.91 -11.96 1.23
N HIS A 337 20.62 -10.87 1.92
CA HIS A 337 21.52 -10.22 2.87
C HIS A 337 20.98 -10.31 4.29
N ARG A 338 21.57 -11.19 5.11
CA ARG A 338 21.25 -11.31 6.54
C ARG A 338 21.38 -9.94 7.24
N GLY A 339 20.38 -9.60 8.07
CA GLY A 339 20.28 -8.34 8.77
C GLY A 339 19.65 -7.22 7.95
N PHE A 340 19.16 -7.51 6.74
CA PHE A 340 18.46 -6.57 5.86
C PHE A 340 17.09 -7.14 5.48
N GLY A 341 16.07 -6.30 5.53
CA GLY A 341 14.69 -6.65 5.23
C GLY A 341 13.81 -5.40 5.29
N GLU A 342 12.57 -5.48 4.79
CA GLU A 342 11.70 -4.30 4.72
C GLU A 342 11.30 -3.75 6.10
N GLY A 343 11.39 -4.55 7.17
CA GLY A 343 11.25 -4.03 8.54
C GLY A 343 12.30 -2.96 8.91
N ARG A 344 13.40 -2.85 8.15
CA ARG A 344 14.43 -1.81 8.33
C ARG A 344 14.24 -0.59 7.42
N ALA A 345 13.37 -0.68 6.42
CA ALA A 345 13.10 0.38 5.46
C ALA A 345 12.51 1.60 6.16
N HIS A 346 13.05 2.77 5.85
CA HIS A 346 12.78 4.08 6.46
C HIS A 346 13.07 4.19 7.97
N VAL A 347 13.37 3.08 8.67
CA VAL A 347 13.82 3.08 10.07
C VAL A 347 15.32 3.29 10.15
N THR A 348 16.09 2.39 9.51
CA THR A 348 17.56 2.44 9.51
C THR A 348 18.14 2.51 8.10
N LEU A 349 17.33 2.21 7.09
CA LEU A 349 17.70 2.29 5.68
C LEU A 349 16.82 3.32 4.98
N SER A 350 17.42 4.22 4.22
CA SER A 350 16.72 4.96 3.18
C SER A 350 16.48 4.04 1.99
N THR A 351 15.22 3.92 1.59
CA THR A 351 14.80 3.13 0.42
C THR A 351 13.92 3.96 -0.50
N GLY A 352 14.08 3.84 -1.81
CA GLY A 352 13.24 4.56 -2.75
C GLY A 352 13.40 4.10 -4.18
N ILE A 353 12.32 4.15 -4.95
CA ILE A 353 12.34 3.84 -6.37
C ILE A 353 12.83 5.08 -7.12
N MET A 354 13.88 4.92 -7.92
CA MET A 354 14.49 6.02 -8.69
C MET A 354 14.02 6.03 -10.15
N GLN A 355 13.75 4.86 -10.71
CA GLN A 355 13.28 4.71 -12.08
C GLN A 355 12.41 3.47 -12.22
N ALA A 356 11.36 3.58 -13.03
CA ALA A 356 10.56 2.46 -13.49
C ALA A 356 10.35 2.55 -15.00
N ALA A 357 10.47 1.42 -15.70
CA ALA A 357 10.11 1.31 -17.11
C ALA A 357 9.30 0.03 -17.34
N ILE A 358 8.22 0.14 -18.10
CA ILE A 358 7.28 -0.95 -18.40
C ILE A 358 6.96 -0.98 -19.90
N ALA A 359 6.82 -2.19 -20.44
CA ALA A 359 6.26 -2.44 -21.77
C ALA A 359 5.06 -3.39 -21.63
N PHE A 360 3.98 -3.08 -22.36
CA PHE A 360 2.75 -3.85 -22.41
C PHE A 360 2.72 -4.68 -23.69
N HIS A 361 2.45 -5.97 -23.53
CA HIS A 361 2.50 -6.96 -24.61
C HIS A 361 1.11 -7.49 -24.96
N GLU A 362 0.23 -7.63 -23.96
CA GLU A 362 -1.14 -8.11 -24.12
C GLU A 362 -2.11 -7.31 -23.24
N ASP A 363 -3.38 -7.27 -23.65
CA ASP A 363 -4.45 -6.84 -22.77
C ASP A 363 -4.71 -7.93 -21.72
N VAL A 364 -4.85 -7.51 -20.46
CA VAL A 364 -5.06 -8.40 -19.32
C VAL A 364 -6.23 -7.92 -18.46
N ASP A 365 -7.00 -8.87 -17.93
CA ASP A 365 -8.04 -8.58 -16.95
C ASP A 365 -7.40 -8.56 -15.56
N ILE A 366 -7.39 -7.39 -14.93
CA ILE A 366 -6.79 -7.20 -13.60
C ILE A 366 -7.64 -7.82 -12.48
N THR A 367 -8.87 -8.28 -12.76
CA THR A 367 -9.71 -9.00 -11.80
C THR A 367 -9.41 -10.49 -11.71
N ASP A 368 -8.76 -11.05 -12.74
CA ASP A 368 -8.15 -12.37 -12.65
C ASP A 368 -6.73 -12.24 -12.07
N TRP A 369 -6.19 -13.38 -11.64
CA TRP A 369 -4.86 -13.48 -11.06
C TRP A 369 -3.77 -13.12 -12.07
N LEU A 370 -2.94 -12.15 -11.69
CA LEU A 370 -1.73 -11.77 -12.39
C LEU A 370 -0.50 -12.15 -11.55
N LEU A 371 0.41 -12.94 -12.12
CA LEU A 371 1.69 -13.28 -11.53
C LEU A 371 2.73 -12.21 -11.87
N TYR A 372 3.19 -11.48 -10.87
CA TYR A 372 4.34 -10.59 -10.96
C TYR A 372 5.58 -11.38 -10.53
N THR A 373 6.49 -11.57 -11.47
CA THR A 373 7.82 -12.10 -11.19
C THR A 373 8.77 -10.95 -10.94
N ASN A 374 9.56 -10.99 -9.87
CA ASN A 374 10.47 -9.89 -9.52
C ASN A 374 11.85 -10.45 -9.19
N HIS A 375 12.85 -10.09 -9.98
CA HIS A 375 14.22 -10.53 -9.81
C HIS A 375 15.15 -9.32 -9.66
N ALA A 376 15.76 -9.19 -8.48
CA ALA A 376 16.79 -8.19 -8.21
C ALA A 376 18.17 -8.72 -8.59
N PHE A 377 18.54 -8.61 -9.87
CA PHE A 377 19.78 -9.18 -10.38
C PHE A 377 21.05 -8.42 -9.97
N TRP A 378 20.93 -7.24 -9.35
CA TRP A 378 22.08 -6.51 -8.83
C TRP A 378 21.74 -5.66 -7.60
N SER A 379 22.53 -5.83 -6.53
CA SER A 379 22.51 -4.99 -5.33
C SER A 379 23.93 -4.54 -5.02
N GLY A 380 24.17 -3.23 -4.91
CA GLY A 380 25.49 -2.71 -4.61
C GLY A 380 25.58 -1.19 -4.72
N ARG A 381 26.61 -0.59 -4.09
CA ARG A 381 26.87 0.86 -4.13
C ARG A 381 25.65 1.73 -3.78
N GLY A 382 24.82 1.26 -2.86
CA GLY A 382 23.62 1.97 -2.43
C GLY A 382 22.45 1.91 -3.41
N LEU A 383 22.44 0.93 -4.32
CA LEU A 383 21.45 0.76 -5.38
C LEU A 383 21.02 -0.70 -5.47
N VAL A 384 19.81 -0.90 -5.98
CA VAL A 384 19.24 -2.19 -6.37
C VAL A 384 18.69 -2.06 -7.78
N GLN A 385 19.03 -2.99 -8.66
CA GLN A 385 18.50 -3.10 -10.01
C GLN A 385 17.79 -4.43 -10.16
N GLY A 386 16.61 -4.40 -10.76
CA GLY A 386 15.88 -5.61 -11.07
C GLY A 386 14.96 -5.47 -12.27
N ASP A 387 14.37 -6.60 -12.64
CA ASP A 387 13.39 -6.75 -13.70
C ASP A 387 12.24 -7.64 -13.27
N GLY A 388 11.17 -7.61 -14.07
CA GLY A 388 10.02 -8.45 -13.84
C GLY A 388 9.16 -8.65 -15.08
N ARG A 389 8.30 -9.67 -14.99
CA ARG A 389 7.24 -9.97 -15.95
C ARG A 389 5.92 -10.11 -15.22
N VAL A 390 4.85 -9.71 -15.91
CA VAL A 390 3.47 -9.90 -15.46
C VAL A 390 2.83 -10.95 -16.37
N PHE A 391 2.48 -12.10 -15.81
CA PHE A 391 1.77 -13.17 -16.50
C PHE A 391 0.33 -13.24 -16.04
N THR A 392 -0.59 -13.55 -16.95
CA THR A 392 -1.95 -13.95 -16.58
C THR A 392 -1.96 -15.36 -16.02
N ARG A 393 -3.03 -15.74 -15.32
CA ARG A 393 -3.20 -17.09 -14.76
C ARG A 393 -3.05 -18.22 -15.78
N ASP A 394 -3.45 -17.98 -17.03
CA ASP A 394 -3.33 -18.92 -18.15
C ASP A 394 -1.93 -18.90 -18.83
N GLY A 395 -1.00 -18.10 -18.34
CA GLY A 395 0.40 -18.08 -18.75
C GLY A 395 0.75 -17.11 -19.88
N ARG A 396 -0.17 -16.22 -20.31
CA ARG A 396 0.15 -15.18 -21.30
C ARG A 396 0.99 -14.08 -20.65
N LEU A 397 2.01 -13.61 -21.36
CA LEU A 397 2.86 -12.50 -20.93
C LEU A 397 2.16 -11.17 -21.20
N GLY A 398 1.65 -10.52 -20.15
CA GLY A 398 0.94 -9.24 -20.22
C GLY A 398 1.87 -8.03 -20.28
N ALA A 399 2.93 -8.03 -19.47
CA ALA A 399 3.88 -6.92 -19.42
C ALA A 399 5.27 -7.37 -18.98
N SER A 400 6.27 -6.54 -19.24
CA SER A 400 7.63 -6.65 -18.68
C SER A 400 8.12 -5.31 -18.19
N TYR A 401 8.90 -5.28 -17.12
CA TYR A 401 9.37 -4.04 -16.53
C TYR A 401 10.78 -4.14 -15.95
N THR A 402 11.39 -2.99 -15.72
CA THR A 402 12.66 -2.82 -15.02
C THR A 402 12.54 -1.74 -13.97
N ILE A 403 13.18 -1.95 -12.83
CA ILE A 403 13.19 -1.03 -11.71
C ILE A 403 14.63 -0.75 -11.31
N GLN A 404 14.93 0.53 -11.11
CA GLN A 404 16.13 0.95 -10.38
C GLN A 404 15.69 1.61 -9.08
N ALA A 405 16.25 1.13 -7.99
CA ALA A 405 15.97 1.60 -6.65
C ALA A 405 17.25 1.95 -5.90
N MET A 406 17.06 2.69 -4.82
CA MET A 406 18.08 3.05 -3.85
C MET A 406 17.83 2.29 -2.56
N VAL A 407 18.91 1.77 -1.97
CA VAL A 407 18.94 1.25 -0.60
C VAL A 407 20.23 1.76 0.03
N ARG A 408 20.14 2.66 1.01
CA ARG A 408 21.30 3.31 1.64
C ARG A 408 21.12 3.39 3.15
N ASP A 409 22.22 3.36 3.89
CA ASP A 409 22.19 3.74 5.30
C ASP A 409 21.84 5.22 5.43
N PHE A 410 21.10 5.57 6.48
CA PHE A 410 21.00 6.97 6.86
C PHE A 410 22.35 7.48 7.41
N ALA A 411 22.73 8.70 7.05
CA ALA A 411 23.91 9.35 7.63
C ALA A 411 23.74 9.59 9.16
N ALA A 412 22.49 9.73 9.62
CA ALA A 412 22.05 9.72 11.01
C ALA A 412 20.58 9.24 11.04
N GLU A 413 20.14 8.53 12.08
CA GLU A 413 18.75 8.05 12.15
C GLU A 413 17.73 9.19 11.92
N PRO A 414 16.61 8.96 11.22
CA PRO A 414 15.64 10.02 10.89
C PRO A 414 15.20 10.83 12.11
N LYS A 415 14.97 10.14 13.24
CA LYS A 415 14.61 10.74 14.52
C LYS A 415 15.67 11.72 15.04
N ALA A 416 16.96 11.45 14.81
CA ALA A 416 18.06 12.33 15.18
C ALA A 416 18.19 13.55 14.24
N MET A 417 17.64 13.46 13.02
CA MET A 417 17.58 14.55 12.05
C MET A 417 16.31 15.40 12.18
N GLY A 418 15.43 15.11 13.15
CA GLY A 418 14.13 15.76 13.27
C GLY A 418 13.15 15.36 12.16
N HIS A 419 13.44 14.26 11.45
CA HIS A 419 12.57 13.70 10.42
C HIS A 419 11.76 12.54 10.98
N ASP A 420 10.56 12.41 10.45
CA ASP A 420 9.74 11.23 10.67
C ASP A 420 10.36 10.05 9.92
N SER A 421 10.68 8.97 10.63
CA SER A 421 11.17 7.72 10.04
C SER A 421 10.19 7.06 9.09
N ARG A 422 8.97 7.59 8.92
CA ARG A 422 7.98 7.12 7.95
C ARG A 422 8.13 7.79 6.57
N THR A 423 8.80 8.94 6.49
CA THR A 423 8.90 9.77 5.26
C THR A 423 10.33 10.04 4.81
N ALA A 424 11.31 9.62 5.60
CA ALA A 424 12.72 9.82 5.29
C ALA A 424 13.15 8.97 4.07
N MET A 425 13.57 9.66 3.00
CA MET A 425 14.32 9.11 1.85
C MET A 425 15.74 9.66 1.84
#